data_AF-A0A945GEC7-F1
#
_entry.id   AF-A0A945GEC7-F1
#
_cell.length_a   1.000
_cell.length_b   1.000
_cell.length_c   1.000
_cell.angle_alpha   90.00
_cell.angle_beta   90.00
_cell.angle_gamma   90.00
#
_symmetry.space_group_name_H-M   'P 1'
#
loop_
_entity.id
_entity.type
_entity.pdbx_description
1 polymer ?
#
loop_
_entity_poly.entity_id
_entity_poly.type
_entity_poly.pdbx_seq_one_letter_code
_entity_poly.pdbx_strand_id
1 'polypeptide(L)'
;MKKYIWSTFIGFSAIALYKVNLVLAQADLGIDDLTSTGLGTNDLTSTIAQIINIFLGFLGIIAVILILYGGWMWMTSQGNAEKVQRAKLILTSAVIGLVIIMSAYIIARFIITSISDATGGGGTHTPGPVVTWPVACDSPLDPSIVKVCKIKPSNVGGSIGQYITIEGWNFEDYDAAVSKVEFVGGVTEIAELVACGGVPKWEKVYDSAPHAYYRVKVIIPNVAIGDYDVKVYAAGGGTGDHPDFEVDDGVVGPGIACIVPSEEYRNNTVDIEGINFGAAPDTIKMSGWDSGTETVIPIDFAAPATWSDTLITGAQIPNEALASDVFVEVGGVSSGPEYLKVLCNNPADCESGCCAVNACVDNTICLAFAGVTDGPFIDSLSQNIGEEGNIITVYGSGFGDIQGRVWFEPAAAGPPIAGNLDIHGLNNECSNLWTDTTILVEVPTGIKNGNAKVWVETDASEESNSQFYDDQVGSLPGVCLVVPEHGGFGTDVVLHGIKFSADDKVSFGGILDHGTAITV
;
A
#
# COMPACT_ATOMS: atom_id res chain seq x y z
N MET A 1 -11.86 72.60 4.31
CA MET A 1 -10.93 71.56 3.79
C MET A 1 -11.38 70.16 4.20
N LYS A 2 -12.61 69.75 3.83
CA LYS A 2 -13.26 68.53 4.36
C LYS A 2 -13.66 67.54 3.25
N LYS A 3 -13.10 67.68 2.04
CA LYS A 3 -13.48 66.89 0.84
C LYS A 3 -12.32 66.29 0.03
N TYR A 4 -11.06 66.45 0.44
CA TYR A 4 -9.89 65.91 -0.31
C TYR A 4 -9.08 64.84 0.42
N ILE A 5 -9.47 64.45 1.63
CA ILE A 5 -8.80 63.37 2.39
C ILE A 5 -9.43 62.00 2.07
N TRP A 6 -10.63 61.96 1.48
CA TRP A 6 -11.30 60.70 1.15
C TRP A 6 -10.94 60.15 -0.25
N SER A 7 -10.35 60.96 -1.14
CA SER A 7 -9.97 60.49 -2.50
C SER A 7 -8.54 59.99 -2.62
N THR A 8 -7.70 60.15 -1.59
CA THR A 8 -6.30 59.65 -1.60
C THR A 8 -6.14 58.30 -0.89
N PHE A 9 -7.12 57.87 -0.08
CA PHE A 9 -7.10 56.54 0.54
C PHE A 9 -7.60 55.41 -0.38
N ILE A 10 -8.34 55.75 -1.45
CA ILE A 10 -8.80 54.79 -2.46
C ILE A 10 -7.75 54.56 -3.56
N GLY A 11 -6.75 55.45 -3.68
CA GLY A 11 -5.66 55.34 -4.67
C GLY A 11 -4.43 54.54 -4.23
N PHE A 12 -4.31 54.20 -2.94
CA PHE A 12 -3.14 53.46 -2.42
C PHE A 12 -3.36 51.94 -2.34
N SER A 13 -4.51 51.45 -2.82
CA SER A 13 -4.82 50.02 -2.90
C SER A 13 -4.32 49.34 -4.18
N ALA A 14 -3.64 50.06 -5.09
CA ALA A 14 -3.32 49.56 -6.42
C ALA A 14 -1.85 49.16 -6.65
N ILE A 15 -0.92 49.39 -5.71
CA ILE A 15 0.50 49.04 -5.93
C ILE A 15 1.14 48.52 -4.63
N ALA A 16 0.88 47.25 -4.33
CA ALA A 16 1.77 46.37 -3.55
C ALA A 16 1.29 44.91 -3.68
N LEU A 17 1.30 44.40 -4.92
CA LEU A 17 1.38 42.97 -5.16
C LEU A 17 2.82 42.53 -4.87
N TYR A 18 3.08 42.00 -3.67
CA TYR A 18 4.19 41.07 -3.47
C TYR A 18 3.79 40.01 -2.44
N LYS A 19 3.30 38.90 -3.00
CA LYS A 19 3.22 37.54 -2.47
C LYS A 19 2.85 37.36 -0.99
N VAL A 20 1.55 37.24 -0.73
CA VAL A 20 1.02 36.41 0.36
C VAL A 20 0.03 35.44 -0.29
N ASN A 21 0.29 34.14 -0.20
CA ASN A 21 -0.62 33.11 -0.68
C ASN A 21 -1.87 33.09 0.21
N LEU A 22 -2.91 33.80 -0.22
CA LEU A 22 -4.26 33.70 0.32
C LEU A 22 -4.92 32.47 -0.32
N VAL A 23 -5.21 31.47 0.50
CA VAL A 23 -6.15 30.39 0.15
C VAL A 23 -7.50 31.05 -0.13
N LEU A 24 -7.91 31.05 -1.40
CA LEU A 24 -9.25 31.46 -1.80
C LEU A 24 -10.18 30.26 -1.60
N ALA A 25 -11.10 30.38 -0.64
CA ALA A 25 -12.35 29.62 -0.70
C ALA A 25 -13.12 30.11 -1.93
N GLN A 26 -13.17 29.30 -2.99
CA GLN A 26 -14.10 29.52 -4.09
C GLN A 26 -15.51 29.11 -3.65
N ALA A 27 -16.45 30.06 -3.68
CA ALA A 27 -17.87 29.78 -3.73
C ALA A 27 -18.35 30.19 -5.12
N ASP A 28 -18.70 29.21 -5.95
CA ASP A 28 -19.51 29.43 -7.14
C ASP A 28 -20.95 29.03 -6.81
N LEU A 29 -21.90 29.91 -7.10
CA LEU A 29 -23.33 29.72 -6.90
C LEU A 29 -23.97 29.53 -8.28
N GLY A 30 -23.83 28.32 -8.83
CA GLY A 30 -24.30 27.95 -10.16
C GLY A 30 -24.98 26.58 -10.15
N ILE A 31 -26.29 26.58 -10.34
CA ILE A 31 -27.24 25.46 -10.14
C ILE A 31 -27.06 24.29 -11.14
N ASP A 32 -26.05 24.33 -12.03
CA ASP A 32 -25.76 23.23 -12.97
C ASP A 32 -24.99 22.06 -12.33
N ASP A 33 -24.47 22.22 -11.10
CA ASP A 33 -23.68 21.21 -10.40
C ASP A 33 -24.51 20.19 -9.58
N LEU A 34 -25.84 20.33 -9.57
CA LEU A 34 -26.72 19.38 -8.88
C LEU A 34 -26.72 17.98 -9.52
N THR A 35 -26.11 17.82 -10.70
CA THR A 35 -25.90 16.52 -11.36
C THR A 35 -24.47 15.98 -11.25
N SER A 36 -23.49 16.78 -10.80
CA SER A 36 -22.10 16.34 -10.60
C SER A 36 -21.76 16.02 -9.14
N THR A 37 -22.60 16.41 -8.18
CA THR A 37 -22.41 16.15 -6.74
C THR A 37 -22.51 14.67 -6.33
N GLY A 38 -22.70 13.73 -7.27
CA GLY A 38 -22.68 12.29 -6.95
C GLY A 38 -23.78 11.85 -5.98
N LEU A 39 -24.85 12.64 -5.85
CA LEU A 39 -25.98 12.33 -4.95
C LEU A 39 -26.88 11.19 -5.48
N GLY A 40 -26.69 10.77 -6.72
CA GLY A 40 -27.47 9.69 -7.34
C GLY A 40 -26.85 8.29 -7.25
N THR A 41 -25.57 8.18 -6.87
CA THR A 41 -24.81 6.91 -7.00
C THR A 41 -23.94 6.56 -5.79
N ASN A 42 -23.90 7.39 -4.74
CA ASN A 42 -23.09 7.13 -3.55
C ASN A 42 -23.93 6.77 -2.34
N ASP A 43 -23.36 5.92 -1.49
CA ASP A 43 -23.96 5.36 -0.29
C ASP A 43 -24.58 6.45 0.64
N LEU A 44 -25.69 6.13 1.33
CA LEU A 44 -26.47 7.10 2.12
C LEU A 44 -25.60 7.83 3.16
N THR A 45 -24.62 7.13 3.70
CA THR A 45 -23.65 7.62 4.69
C THR A 45 -22.70 8.68 4.10
N SER A 46 -22.26 8.51 2.85
CA SER A 46 -21.38 9.47 2.14
C SER A 46 -22.14 10.77 1.84
N THR A 47 -23.39 10.65 1.39
CA THR A 47 -24.27 11.80 1.12
C THR A 47 -24.51 12.63 2.38
N ILE A 48 -24.77 11.98 3.53
CA ILE A 48 -24.97 12.67 4.81
C ILE A 48 -23.69 13.37 5.27
N ALA A 49 -22.52 12.72 5.13
CA ALA A 49 -21.23 13.32 5.49
C ALA A 49 -20.90 14.57 4.67
N GLN A 50 -21.20 14.55 3.37
CA GLN A 50 -20.99 15.69 2.48
C GLN A 50 -21.90 16.88 2.83
N ILE A 51 -23.17 16.61 3.15
CA ILE A 51 -24.12 17.62 3.62
C ILE A 51 -23.64 18.27 4.93
N ILE A 52 -23.17 17.46 5.90
CA ILE A 52 -22.66 17.96 7.19
C ILE A 52 -21.43 18.87 6.99
N ASN A 53 -20.50 18.51 6.09
CA ASN A 53 -19.33 19.32 5.78
C ASN A 53 -19.69 20.68 5.17
N ILE A 54 -20.72 20.73 4.31
CA ILE A 54 -21.23 21.99 3.75
C ILE A 54 -21.82 22.89 4.85
N PHE A 55 -22.62 22.31 5.77
CA PHE A 55 -23.19 23.08 6.90
C PHE A 55 -22.12 23.58 7.88
N LEU A 56 -21.08 22.78 8.17
CA LEU A 56 -19.95 23.19 9.02
C LEU A 56 -19.16 24.34 8.39
N GLY A 57 -18.93 24.31 7.07
CA GLY A 57 -18.31 25.42 6.34
C GLY A 57 -19.12 26.71 6.44
N PHE A 58 -20.44 26.63 6.28
CA PHE A 58 -21.34 27.79 6.38
C PHE A 58 -21.34 28.43 7.78
N LEU A 59 -21.33 27.61 8.84
CA LEU A 59 -21.23 28.08 10.23
C LEU A 59 -19.91 28.79 10.52
N GLY A 60 -18.79 28.30 9.95
CA GLY A 60 -17.48 28.94 10.06
C GLY A 60 -17.47 30.37 9.48
N ILE A 61 -18.09 30.55 8.31
CA ILE A 61 -18.20 31.87 7.67
C ILE A 61 -19.02 32.85 8.52
N ILE A 62 -20.14 32.39 9.09
CA ILE A 62 -20.97 33.21 9.99
C ILE A 62 -20.18 33.65 11.23
N ALA A 63 -19.39 32.74 11.82
CA ALA A 63 -18.55 33.08 12.98
C ALA A 63 -17.55 34.20 12.64
N VAL A 64 -16.91 34.15 11.48
CA VAL A 64 -15.99 35.20 11.01
C VAL A 64 -16.72 36.54 10.85
N ILE A 65 -17.93 36.56 10.28
CA ILE A 65 -18.74 37.78 10.10
C ILE A 65 -19.09 38.41 11.46
N LEU A 66 -19.47 37.60 12.46
CA LEU A 66 -19.81 38.09 13.80
C LEU A 66 -18.60 38.67 14.53
N ILE A 67 -17.42 38.07 14.36
CA ILE A 67 -16.16 38.59 14.91
C ILE A 67 -15.81 39.95 14.28
N LEU A 68 -15.93 40.07 12.96
CA LEU A 68 -15.70 41.33 12.25
C LEU A 68 -16.69 42.42 12.69
N TYR A 69 -17.97 42.08 12.84
CA TYR A 69 -19.00 43.01 13.30
C TYR A 69 -18.76 43.46 14.75
N GLY A 70 -18.45 42.54 15.66
CA GLY A 70 -18.12 42.84 17.05
C GLY A 70 -16.86 43.71 17.17
N GLY A 71 -15.82 43.41 16.37
CA GLY A 71 -14.59 44.19 16.29
C GLY A 71 -14.82 45.61 15.78
N TRP A 72 -15.62 45.76 14.72
CA TRP A 72 -15.97 47.08 14.18
C TRP A 72 -16.80 47.92 15.17
N MET A 73 -17.79 47.31 15.84
CA MET A 73 -18.57 48.00 16.87
C MET A 73 -17.70 48.43 18.06
N TRP A 74 -16.73 47.61 18.46
CA TRP A 74 -15.80 47.97 19.54
C TRP A 74 -14.93 49.17 19.18
N MET A 75 -14.35 49.18 17.97
CA MET A 75 -13.53 50.29 17.47
C MET A 75 -14.33 51.60 17.30
N THR A 76 -15.62 51.51 16.95
CA THR A 76 -16.48 52.68 16.71
C THR A 76 -17.22 53.17 17.95
N SER A 77 -16.99 52.58 19.13
CA SER A 77 -17.77 52.88 20.34
C SER A 77 -17.45 54.24 21.01
N GLN A 78 -16.34 54.91 20.64
CA GLN A 78 -15.98 56.26 21.11
C GLN A 78 -16.12 56.49 22.64
N GLY A 79 -15.89 55.46 23.45
CA GLY A 79 -15.98 55.54 24.91
C GLY A 79 -17.40 55.42 25.50
N ASN A 80 -18.43 55.17 24.69
CA ASN A 80 -19.76 54.85 25.19
C ASN A 80 -19.73 53.44 25.82
N ALA A 81 -19.86 53.37 27.15
CA ALA A 81 -19.77 52.15 27.93
C ALA A 81 -20.78 51.08 27.48
N GLU A 82 -21.99 51.47 27.07
CA GLU A 82 -23.02 50.54 26.64
C GLU A 82 -22.65 49.85 25.31
N LYS A 83 -22.08 50.60 24.36
CA LYS A 83 -21.66 50.04 23.06
C LYS A 83 -20.44 49.13 23.20
N VAL A 84 -19.49 49.49 24.07
CA VAL A 84 -18.33 48.63 24.38
C VAL A 84 -18.79 47.33 25.03
N GLN A 85 -19.76 47.40 25.95
CA GLN A 85 -20.27 46.22 26.61
C GLN A 85 -20.99 45.28 25.63
N ARG A 86 -21.80 45.83 24.71
CA ARG A 86 -22.44 45.04 23.65
C ARG A 86 -21.43 44.42 22.68
N ALA A 87 -20.40 45.15 22.27
CA ALA A 87 -19.37 44.63 21.37
C ALA A 87 -18.57 43.49 22.02
N LYS A 88 -18.21 43.63 23.30
CA LYS A 88 -17.54 42.57 24.07
C LYS A 88 -18.43 41.33 24.20
N LEU A 89 -19.73 41.51 24.45
CA LEU A 89 -20.67 40.40 24.54
C LEU A 89 -20.70 39.58 23.24
N ILE A 90 -20.79 40.26 22.09
CA ILE A 90 -20.81 39.64 20.76
C ILE A 90 -19.50 38.90 20.47
N LEU A 91 -18.35 39.48 20.81
CA LEU A 91 -17.05 38.84 20.62
C LEU A 91 -16.90 37.61 21.52
N THR A 92 -17.31 37.69 22.79
CA THR A 92 -17.25 36.55 23.70
C THR A 92 -18.17 35.41 23.29
N SER A 93 -19.39 35.72 22.79
CA SER A 93 -20.31 34.69 22.32
C SER A 93 -19.84 34.03 21.03
N ALA A 94 -19.21 34.78 20.12
CA ALA A 94 -18.63 34.24 18.90
C ALA A 94 -17.45 33.29 19.18
N VAL A 95 -16.56 33.65 20.11
CA VAL A 95 -15.42 32.80 20.50
C VAL A 95 -15.90 31.52 21.18
N ILE A 96 -16.85 31.62 22.11
CA ILE A 96 -17.43 30.45 22.78
C ILE A 96 -18.09 29.52 21.76
N GLY A 97 -18.84 30.07 20.79
CA GLY A 97 -19.44 29.29 19.72
C GLY A 97 -18.40 28.54 18.87
N LEU A 98 -17.29 29.19 18.53
CA LEU A 98 -16.20 28.57 17.77
C LEU A 98 -15.52 27.44 18.54
N VAL A 99 -15.26 27.64 19.84
CA VAL A 99 -14.70 26.60 20.71
C VAL A 99 -15.64 25.40 20.82
N ILE A 100 -16.96 25.63 20.92
CA ILE A 100 -17.96 24.54 20.96
C ILE A 100 -17.95 23.75 19.65
N ILE A 101 -17.92 24.41 18.49
CA ILE A 101 -17.89 23.73 17.19
C ILE A 101 -16.62 22.89 17.02
N MET A 102 -15.46 23.45 17.37
CA MET A 102 -14.19 22.71 17.33
C MET A 102 -14.17 21.52 18.30
N SER A 103 -14.67 21.72 19.52
CA SER A 103 -14.73 20.65 20.53
C SER A 103 -15.71 19.56 20.10
N ALA A 104 -16.86 19.92 19.53
CA ALA A 104 -17.82 18.96 19.00
C ALA A 104 -17.23 18.13 17.85
N TYR A 105 -16.43 18.74 16.97
CA TYR A 105 -15.73 18.01 15.91
C TYR A 105 -14.70 17.03 16.48
N ILE A 106 -13.88 17.45 17.46
CA ILE A 106 -12.89 16.59 18.12
C ILE A 106 -13.59 15.42 18.84
N ILE A 107 -14.66 15.69 19.59
CA ILE A 107 -15.41 14.68 20.32
C ILE A 107 -16.13 13.73 19.36
N ALA A 108 -16.77 14.24 18.31
CA ALA A 108 -17.41 13.40 17.30
C ALA A 108 -16.41 12.49 16.61
N ARG A 109 -15.22 13.01 16.23
CA ARG A 109 -14.16 12.20 15.65
C ARG A 109 -13.67 11.14 16.63
N PHE A 110 -13.44 11.52 17.90
CA PHE A 110 -13.01 10.60 18.95
C PHE A 110 -14.04 9.50 19.22
N ILE A 111 -15.34 9.83 19.26
CA ILE A 111 -16.41 8.87 19.44
C ILE A 111 -16.55 7.97 18.20
N ILE A 112 -16.45 8.52 16.98
CA ILE A 112 -16.51 7.72 15.74
C ILE A 112 -15.33 6.77 15.67
N THR A 113 -14.10 7.19 16.00
CA THR A 113 -12.95 6.29 16.06
C THR A 113 -13.14 5.26 17.16
N SER A 114 -13.54 5.67 18.37
CA SER A 114 -13.73 4.73 19.49
C SER A 114 -14.88 3.75 19.27
N ILE A 115 -15.96 4.15 18.59
CA ILE A 115 -17.09 3.28 18.23
C ILE A 115 -16.72 2.42 17.02
N SER A 116 -15.96 2.93 16.05
CA SER A 116 -15.35 2.10 15.01
C SER A 116 -14.55 1.00 15.68
N ASP A 117 -13.62 1.35 16.56
CA ASP A 117 -12.77 0.39 17.28
C ASP A 117 -13.59 -0.58 18.15
N ALA A 118 -14.72 -0.16 18.76
CA ALA A 118 -15.50 -0.95 19.71
C ALA A 118 -16.73 -1.70 19.16
N THR A 119 -17.29 -1.32 17.99
CA THR A 119 -18.53 -1.92 17.43
C THR A 119 -18.33 -2.71 16.14
N GLY A 120 -17.07 -3.03 15.79
CA GLY A 120 -16.76 -3.84 14.60
C GLY A 120 -16.35 -3.04 13.37
N GLY A 121 -15.90 -1.80 13.56
CA GLY A 121 -14.75 -1.27 12.81
C GLY A 121 -13.44 -1.59 13.56
N GLY A 122 -13.45 -2.65 14.38
CA GLY A 122 -12.23 -3.32 14.74
C GLY A 122 -11.52 -3.68 13.45
N GLY A 123 -10.21 -3.45 13.42
CA GLY A 123 -9.36 -4.21 12.53
C GLY A 123 -9.79 -5.66 12.69
N THR A 124 -10.49 -6.17 11.69
CA THR A 124 -10.31 -7.56 11.36
C THR A 124 -8.80 -7.66 11.20
N HIS A 125 -8.19 -8.51 12.03
CA HIS A 125 -7.31 -9.50 11.44
C HIS A 125 -8.12 -10.20 10.35
N THR A 126 -8.28 -9.54 9.20
CA THR A 126 -8.31 -10.23 7.94
C THR A 126 -6.88 -10.74 7.82
N PRO A 127 -6.66 -12.05 7.68
CA PRO A 127 -5.45 -12.52 7.04
C PRO A 127 -5.58 -12.09 5.57
N GLY A 128 -5.28 -10.82 5.32
CA GLY A 128 -5.06 -10.28 4.00
C GLY A 128 -3.63 -9.79 3.92
N PRO A 129 -3.03 -9.84 2.73
CA PRO A 129 -2.58 -11.06 2.07
C PRO A 129 -1.41 -11.68 2.84
N VAL A 130 -0.78 -12.74 2.31
CA VAL A 130 0.64 -12.99 2.57
C VAL A 130 1.41 -11.66 2.61
N VAL A 131 2.47 -11.56 3.42
CA VAL A 131 3.49 -10.50 3.32
C VAL A 131 4.18 -10.57 1.96
N THR A 132 3.47 -10.31 0.87
CA THR A 132 4.05 -9.57 -0.24
C THR A 132 4.24 -8.17 0.34
N TRP A 133 5.50 -7.79 0.51
CA TRP A 133 5.90 -6.40 0.69
C TRP A 133 4.94 -5.48 -0.06
N PRO A 134 4.40 -4.40 0.56
CA PRO A 134 3.57 -3.47 -0.19
C PRO A 134 4.42 -2.90 -1.32
N VAL A 135 4.23 -3.46 -2.51
CA VAL A 135 4.87 -2.97 -3.73
C VAL A 135 4.41 -1.54 -3.87
N ALA A 136 5.37 -0.61 -3.84
CA ALA A 136 5.08 0.79 -3.59
C ALA A 136 4.29 1.45 -4.72
N CYS A 137 4.18 0.78 -5.87
CA CYS A 137 3.36 1.18 -6.99
C CYS A 137 2.99 -0.02 -7.88
N ASP A 138 1.95 0.12 -8.69
CA ASP A 138 1.51 -0.91 -9.65
C ASP A 138 2.61 -1.26 -10.65
N SER A 139 2.67 -2.52 -11.08
CA SER A 139 3.58 -2.95 -12.13
C SER A 139 3.28 -2.25 -13.47
N PRO A 140 4.29 -1.94 -14.29
CA PRO A 140 4.07 -1.42 -15.64
C PRO A 140 3.35 -2.45 -16.51
N LEU A 141 2.58 -2.00 -17.51
CA LEU A 141 1.88 -2.91 -18.43
C LEU A 141 2.84 -3.69 -19.35
N ASP A 142 4.01 -3.12 -19.65
CA ASP A 142 5.06 -3.74 -20.46
C ASP A 142 6.23 -4.19 -19.54
N PRO A 143 6.60 -5.49 -19.54
CA PRO A 143 7.69 -6.00 -18.72
C PRO A 143 9.08 -5.48 -19.11
N SER A 144 9.23 -4.84 -20.26
CA SER A 144 10.48 -4.24 -20.72
C SER A 144 10.70 -2.82 -20.16
N ILE A 145 9.68 -2.23 -19.53
CA ILE A 145 9.74 -0.88 -18.97
C ILE A 145 10.21 -0.96 -17.51
N VAL A 146 11.26 -0.20 -17.21
CA VAL A 146 11.72 0.05 -15.84
C VAL A 146 10.80 1.06 -15.17
N LYS A 147 10.32 0.78 -13.96
CA LYS A 147 9.47 1.73 -13.20
C LYS A 147 10.00 1.93 -11.80
N VAL A 148 10.43 3.15 -11.47
CA VAL A 148 10.78 3.52 -10.10
C VAL A 148 9.50 3.81 -9.32
N CYS A 149 9.30 3.14 -8.19
CA CYS A 149 8.11 3.33 -7.35
C CYS A 149 8.39 4.21 -6.13
N LYS A 150 9.55 4.04 -5.49
CA LYS A 150 9.85 4.68 -4.21
C LYS A 150 11.35 4.90 -4.04
N ILE A 151 11.71 6.05 -3.48
CA ILE A 151 13.04 6.39 -3.02
C ILE A 151 12.97 6.61 -1.51
N LYS A 152 13.84 5.94 -0.76
CA LYS A 152 13.95 6.06 0.70
C LYS A 152 15.27 6.76 1.04
N PRO A 153 15.32 7.58 2.11
CA PRO A 153 14.24 7.81 3.08
C PRO A 153 13.13 8.76 2.60
N SER A 154 13.36 9.51 1.52
CA SER A 154 12.43 10.50 0.99
C SER A 154 12.29 10.36 -0.53
N ASN A 155 11.05 10.45 -1.02
CA ASN A 155 10.75 10.44 -2.45
C ASN A 155 11.07 11.78 -3.14
N VAL A 156 11.25 12.86 -2.37
CA VAL A 156 11.32 14.22 -2.92
C VAL A 156 12.73 14.80 -2.97
N GLY A 157 13.69 14.21 -2.26
CA GLY A 157 15.04 14.76 -2.23
C GLY A 157 15.95 14.18 -1.15
N GLY A 158 17.21 14.63 -1.15
CA GLY A 158 18.24 14.23 -0.20
C GLY A 158 19.56 14.97 -0.41
N SER A 159 20.46 14.82 0.56
CA SER A 159 21.72 15.56 0.60
C SER A 159 22.85 14.82 -0.12
N ILE A 160 23.78 15.56 -0.71
CA ILE A 160 24.97 14.99 -1.38
C ILE A 160 25.72 14.02 -0.46
N GLY A 161 26.04 12.82 -0.96
CA GLY A 161 26.73 11.77 -0.19
C GLY A 161 25.82 10.91 0.68
N GLN A 162 24.53 11.19 0.76
CA GLN A 162 23.56 10.36 1.49
C GLN A 162 23.30 9.04 0.76
N TYR A 163 23.10 7.96 1.52
CA TYR A 163 22.63 6.69 0.99
C TYR A 163 21.13 6.75 0.76
N ILE A 164 20.71 6.40 -0.45
CA ILE A 164 19.29 6.26 -0.80
C ILE A 164 19.01 4.86 -1.33
N THR A 165 17.79 4.40 -1.09
CA THR A 165 17.30 3.12 -1.58
C THR A 165 16.19 3.37 -2.60
N ILE A 166 16.37 2.90 -3.82
CA ILE A 166 15.44 2.99 -4.94
C ILE A 166 14.75 1.64 -5.10
N GLU A 167 13.43 1.62 -5.05
CA GLU A 167 12.60 0.42 -5.19
C GLU A 167 11.71 0.54 -6.43
N GLY A 168 11.56 -0.53 -7.20
CA GLY A 168 10.79 -0.48 -8.45
C GLY A 168 10.77 -1.78 -9.26
N TRP A 169 10.11 -1.73 -10.41
CA TRP A 169 9.88 -2.87 -11.29
C TRP A 169 10.89 -2.96 -12.43
N ASN A 170 11.22 -4.20 -12.80
CA ASN A 170 11.97 -4.60 -13.99
C ASN A 170 13.38 -4.02 -14.10
N PHE A 171 14.10 -3.86 -12.98
CA PHE A 171 15.49 -3.37 -13.03
C PHE A 171 16.46 -4.42 -13.56
N GLU A 172 16.02 -5.68 -13.65
CA GLU A 172 16.81 -6.85 -14.06
C GLU A 172 17.99 -7.13 -13.12
N ASP A 173 18.64 -8.27 -13.32
CA ASP A 173 19.85 -8.62 -12.58
C ASP A 173 20.98 -7.64 -12.96
N TYR A 174 21.83 -7.32 -11.97
CA TYR A 174 22.90 -6.34 -12.15
C TYR A 174 23.95 -6.79 -13.18
N ASP A 175 24.18 -5.97 -14.20
CA ASP A 175 25.30 -6.09 -15.14
C ASP A 175 26.21 -4.85 -15.02
N ALA A 176 27.46 -5.05 -14.58
CA ALA A 176 28.42 -3.96 -14.38
C ALA A 176 28.75 -3.15 -15.65
N ALA A 177 28.47 -3.68 -16.85
CA ALA A 177 28.70 -2.96 -18.10
C ALA A 177 27.54 -2.01 -18.47
N VAL A 178 26.34 -2.25 -17.95
CA VAL A 178 25.11 -1.57 -18.42
C VAL A 178 24.29 -0.97 -17.27
N SER A 179 24.11 -1.72 -16.19
CA SER A 179 23.27 -1.33 -15.06
C SER A 179 23.87 -0.16 -14.29
N LYS A 180 23.13 0.93 -14.20
CA LYS A 180 23.55 2.16 -13.51
C LYS A 180 22.34 3.00 -13.08
N VAL A 181 22.58 3.92 -12.15
CA VAL A 181 21.63 4.94 -11.76
C VAL A 181 22.21 6.31 -12.12
N GLU A 182 21.46 7.12 -12.86
CA GLU A 182 21.86 8.47 -13.27
C GLU A 182 20.97 9.52 -12.62
N PHE A 183 21.60 10.62 -12.21
CA PHE A 183 20.93 11.85 -11.84
C PHE A 183 21.02 12.79 -13.04
N VAL A 184 19.89 13.03 -13.69
CA VAL A 184 19.82 13.81 -14.94
C VAL A 184 19.22 15.17 -14.63
N GLY A 185 20.04 16.22 -14.71
CA GLY A 185 19.61 17.61 -14.51
C GLY A 185 20.41 18.56 -15.39
N GLY A 186 20.93 19.64 -14.81
CA GLY A 186 21.84 20.56 -15.53
C GLY A 186 23.16 19.90 -15.98
N VAL A 187 23.57 18.84 -15.27
CA VAL A 187 24.64 17.90 -15.62
C VAL A 187 24.12 16.50 -15.33
N THR A 188 24.55 15.51 -16.10
CA THR A 188 24.27 14.10 -15.83
C THR A 188 25.45 13.48 -15.09
N GLU A 189 25.19 12.91 -13.93
CA GLU A 189 26.18 12.15 -13.15
C GLU A 189 25.67 10.75 -12.83
N ILE A 190 26.60 9.80 -12.81
CA ILE A 190 26.32 8.40 -12.45
C ILE A 190 26.53 8.24 -10.94
N ALA A 191 25.52 7.74 -10.24
CA ALA A 191 25.61 7.46 -8.82
C ALA A 191 26.45 6.20 -8.56
N GLU A 192 27.25 6.25 -7.49
CA GLU A 192 27.99 5.08 -7.01
C GLU A 192 27.04 4.10 -6.33
N LEU A 193 27.15 2.80 -6.64
CA LEU A 193 26.39 1.76 -5.96
C LEU A 193 26.97 1.51 -4.58
N VAL A 194 26.11 1.47 -3.58
CA VAL A 194 26.49 1.04 -2.23
C VAL A 194 26.82 -0.45 -2.27
N ALA A 195 27.92 -0.86 -1.67
CA ALA A 195 28.34 -2.26 -1.61
C ALA A 195 28.36 -2.77 -0.17
N CYS A 196 28.05 -4.06 0.00
CA CYS A 196 28.15 -4.81 1.24
C CYS A 196 29.17 -5.93 1.06
N GLY A 197 30.25 -5.96 1.85
CA GLY A 197 31.34 -6.93 1.63
C GLY A 197 31.90 -6.94 0.20
N GLY A 198 31.81 -5.83 -0.53
CA GLY A 198 32.23 -5.71 -1.93
C GLY A 198 31.18 -6.13 -2.98
N VAL A 199 29.99 -6.57 -2.56
CA VAL A 199 28.87 -6.90 -3.46
C VAL A 199 27.95 -5.68 -3.59
N PRO A 200 27.68 -5.18 -4.81
CA PRO A 200 26.74 -4.08 -5.01
C PRO A 200 25.33 -4.42 -4.52
N LYS A 201 24.69 -3.49 -3.82
CA LYS A 201 23.31 -3.61 -3.33
C LYS A 201 22.33 -3.34 -4.48
N TRP A 202 22.18 -4.35 -5.33
CA TRP A 202 21.22 -4.41 -6.43
C TRP A 202 20.53 -5.78 -6.37
N GLU A 203 19.35 -5.82 -5.78
CA GLU A 203 18.75 -7.07 -5.33
C GLU A 203 17.32 -7.22 -5.87
N LYS A 204 17.00 -8.40 -6.39
CA LYS A 204 15.62 -8.79 -6.69
C LYS A 204 14.91 -9.13 -5.38
N VAL A 205 13.86 -8.38 -5.07
CA VAL A 205 13.05 -8.54 -3.85
C VAL A 205 11.94 -9.56 -4.07
N TYR A 206 11.31 -9.52 -5.25
CA TYR A 206 10.15 -10.33 -5.58
C TYR A 206 10.09 -10.60 -7.09
N ASP A 207 9.55 -11.75 -7.48
CA ASP A 207 9.44 -12.19 -8.87
C ASP A 207 8.01 -12.68 -9.15
N SER A 208 7.30 -11.95 -9.99
CA SER A 208 5.94 -12.24 -10.46
C SER A 208 5.90 -12.16 -11.97
N ALA A 209 6.49 -13.17 -12.63
CA ALA A 209 6.58 -13.25 -14.08
C ALA A 209 5.28 -12.76 -14.76
N PRO A 210 5.34 -11.77 -15.67
CA PRO A 210 6.55 -11.30 -16.35
C PRO A 210 7.31 -10.14 -15.65
N HIS A 211 6.91 -9.71 -14.45
CA HIS A 211 7.50 -8.57 -13.74
C HIS A 211 8.31 -9.00 -12.52
N ALA A 212 9.43 -8.33 -12.26
CA ALA A 212 10.19 -8.53 -11.02
C ALA A 212 10.42 -7.20 -10.31
N TYR A 213 10.33 -7.20 -8.98
CA TYR A 213 10.53 -6.02 -8.14
C TYR A 213 11.93 -6.05 -7.54
N TYR A 214 12.61 -4.91 -7.57
CA TYR A 214 14.00 -4.77 -7.20
C TYR A 214 14.20 -3.63 -6.21
N ARG A 215 15.32 -3.72 -5.49
CA ARG A 215 15.84 -2.70 -4.59
C ARG A 215 17.30 -2.43 -4.95
N VAL A 216 17.62 -1.16 -5.15
CA VAL A 216 18.97 -0.69 -5.48
C VAL A 216 19.37 0.39 -4.50
N LYS A 217 20.58 0.33 -3.95
CA LYS A 217 21.09 1.32 -3.01
C LYS A 217 22.26 2.09 -3.62
N VAL A 218 22.17 3.42 -3.62
CA VAL A 218 23.17 4.31 -4.24
C VAL A 218 23.54 5.47 -3.33
N ILE A 219 24.68 6.08 -3.63
CA ILE A 219 25.14 7.32 -2.98
C ILE A 219 24.73 8.50 -3.85
N ILE A 220 24.08 9.51 -3.27
CA ILE A 220 23.78 10.76 -4.01
C ILE A 220 25.12 11.36 -4.48
N PRO A 221 25.31 11.54 -5.80
CA PRO A 221 26.59 11.98 -6.35
C PRO A 221 26.92 13.42 -5.98
N ASN A 222 28.19 13.79 -6.09
CA ASN A 222 28.64 15.16 -5.86
C ASN A 222 28.24 16.08 -7.04
N VAL A 223 26.98 16.50 -7.06
CA VAL A 223 26.38 17.37 -8.08
C VAL A 223 26.02 18.74 -7.51
N ALA A 224 25.66 19.69 -8.37
CA ALA A 224 25.14 20.98 -7.91
C ALA A 224 23.74 20.80 -7.29
N ILE A 225 23.43 21.60 -6.27
CA ILE A 225 22.10 21.64 -5.63
C ILE A 225 21.03 21.99 -6.68
N GLY A 226 19.90 21.28 -6.67
CA GLY A 226 18.77 21.49 -7.57
C GLY A 226 17.99 20.22 -7.90
N ASP A 227 17.05 20.32 -8.84
CA ASP A 227 16.17 19.22 -9.25
C ASP A 227 16.84 18.30 -10.28
N TYR A 228 16.69 16.99 -10.09
CA TYR A 228 17.21 15.94 -10.98
C TYR A 228 16.16 14.87 -11.23
N ASP A 229 16.16 14.33 -12.45
CA ASP A 229 15.46 13.09 -12.79
C ASP A 229 16.33 11.90 -12.39
N VAL A 230 15.81 11.00 -11.55
CA VAL A 230 16.52 9.76 -11.19
C VAL A 230 16.18 8.66 -12.19
N LYS A 231 17.17 8.23 -12.98
CA LYS A 231 17.01 7.19 -14.01
C LYS A 231 17.72 5.91 -13.62
N VAL A 232 17.01 4.79 -13.67
CA VAL A 232 17.58 3.45 -13.48
C VAL A 232 17.67 2.77 -14.84
N TYR A 233 18.85 2.28 -15.18
CA TYR A 233 19.10 1.51 -16.40
C TYR A 233 19.19 0.03 -16.05
N ALA A 234 18.32 -0.78 -16.63
CA ALA A 234 18.37 -2.24 -16.53
C ALA A 234 19.42 -2.84 -17.48
N ALA A 235 19.83 -4.10 -17.26
CA ALA A 235 20.84 -4.77 -18.07
C ALA A 235 20.46 -4.88 -19.57
N GLY A 236 19.17 -5.08 -19.87
CA GLY A 236 18.59 -5.10 -21.21
C GLY A 236 18.50 -3.71 -21.87
N GLY A 237 18.92 -2.64 -21.18
CA GLY A 237 18.88 -1.26 -21.68
C GLY A 237 17.51 -0.59 -21.54
N GLY A 238 16.55 -1.24 -20.88
CA GLY A 238 15.26 -0.65 -20.52
C GLY A 238 15.42 0.56 -19.60
N THR A 239 14.62 1.59 -19.86
CA THR A 239 14.47 2.80 -19.04
C THR A 239 13.00 3.20 -19.07
N GLY A 240 12.46 3.75 -17.99
CA GLY A 240 11.05 4.16 -17.94
C GLY A 240 10.81 5.39 -17.07
N ASP A 241 9.93 5.31 -16.06
CA ASP A 241 9.56 6.50 -15.26
C ASP A 241 10.76 7.09 -14.48
N HIS A 242 10.75 8.42 -14.35
CA HIS A 242 11.80 9.19 -13.70
C HIS A 242 11.16 10.12 -12.67
N PRO A 243 11.29 9.85 -11.36
CA PRO A 243 10.79 10.77 -10.35
C PRO A 243 11.69 12.00 -10.27
N ASP A 244 11.07 13.17 -10.12
CA ASP A 244 11.74 14.41 -9.74
C ASP A 244 12.35 14.24 -8.34
N PHE A 245 13.62 14.62 -8.18
CA PHE A 245 14.37 14.49 -6.92
C PHE A 245 15.24 15.73 -6.68
N GLU A 246 14.99 16.45 -5.59
CA GLU A 246 15.77 17.62 -5.19
C GLU A 246 17.05 17.20 -4.46
N VAL A 247 18.21 17.57 -5.00
CA VAL A 247 19.51 17.39 -4.32
C VAL A 247 19.84 18.66 -3.54
N ASP A 248 20.13 18.51 -2.25
CA ASP A 248 20.40 19.60 -1.31
C ASP A 248 21.77 19.51 -0.60
N ASP A 249 22.12 20.54 0.19
CA ASP A 249 23.31 20.61 1.04
C ASP A 249 23.00 20.37 2.53
N GLY A 250 21.95 19.61 2.82
CA GLY A 250 21.54 19.25 4.16
C GLY A 250 22.58 18.43 4.93
N VAL A 251 22.29 18.22 6.21
CA VAL A 251 23.17 17.41 7.09
C VAL A 251 23.05 15.94 6.69
N VAL A 252 24.13 15.39 6.17
CA VAL A 252 24.20 13.97 5.82
C VAL A 252 24.16 13.13 7.10
N GLY A 253 23.11 12.33 7.24
CA GLY A 253 22.94 11.39 8.35
C GLY A 253 23.78 10.11 8.20
N PRO A 254 23.70 9.21 9.20
CA PRO A 254 24.24 7.85 9.08
C PRO A 254 23.60 7.10 7.90
N GLY A 255 24.33 6.17 7.29
CA GLY A 255 23.84 5.37 6.17
C GLY A 255 24.17 3.90 6.37
N ILE A 256 23.15 3.04 6.47
CA ILE A 256 23.37 1.59 6.56
C ILE A 256 23.58 1.05 5.13
N ALA A 257 24.73 0.44 4.88
CA ALA A 257 24.99 -0.32 3.66
C ALA A 257 24.23 -1.65 3.70
N CYS A 258 24.46 -2.44 4.76
CA CYS A 258 23.83 -3.73 4.99
C CYS A 258 23.94 -4.18 6.45
N ILE A 259 23.22 -5.25 6.76
CA ILE A 259 23.29 -5.98 8.03
C ILE A 259 23.75 -7.40 7.73
N VAL A 260 24.75 -7.87 8.45
CA VAL A 260 25.42 -9.15 8.22
C VAL A 260 25.38 -10.01 9.50
N PRO A 261 24.77 -11.21 9.47
CA PRO A 261 23.91 -11.73 8.39
C PRO A 261 22.59 -10.94 8.27
N SER A 262 21.97 -10.96 7.09
CA SER A 262 20.68 -10.30 6.82
C SER A 262 19.47 -11.06 7.40
N GLU A 263 19.72 -12.24 7.96
CA GLU A 263 18.75 -13.10 8.63
C GLU A 263 19.42 -13.78 9.83
N GLU A 264 18.84 -13.63 11.03
CA GLU A 264 19.45 -14.13 12.27
C GLU A 264 18.42 -14.32 13.39
N TYR A 265 18.72 -15.19 14.36
CA TYR A 265 17.87 -15.45 15.52
C TYR A 265 17.92 -14.33 16.56
N ARG A 266 16.85 -14.19 17.36
CA ARG A 266 16.84 -13.29 18.52
C ARG A 266 17.94 -13.66 19.52
N ASN A 267 18.44 -12.65 20.22
CA ASN A 267 19.59 -12.72 21.15
C ASN A 267 20.93 -13.10 20.50
N ASN A 268 20.97 -13.44 19.21
CA ASN A 268 22.22 -13.50 18.45
C ASN A 268 22.62 -12.09 18.03
N THR A 269 23.83 -11.98 17.47
CA THR A 269 24.43 -10.70 17.11
C THR A 269 24.55 -10.56 15.60
N VAL A 270 24.34 -9.34 15.12
CA VAL A 270 24.60 -8.94 13.74
C VAL A 270 25.65 -7.83 13.70
N ASP A 271 26.33 -7.73 12.56
CA ASP A 271 27.22 -6.63 12.23
C ASP A 271 26.49 -5.68 11.26
N ILE A 272 26.66 -4.37 11.44
CA ILE A 272 26.04 -3.33 10.62
C ILE A 272 27.16 -2.55 9.91
N GLU A 273 27.22 -2.66 8.60
CA GLU A 273 28.16 -1.93 7.75
C GLU A 273 27.51 -0.66 7.21
N GLY A 274 28.28 0.42 7.06
CA GLY A 274 27.75 1.69 6.57
C GLY A 274 28.74 2.83 6.62
N ILE A 275 28.19 4.05 6.74
CA ILE A 275 28.96 5.30 6.84
C ILE A 275 28.36 6.26 7.85
N ASN A 276 29.16 7.20 8.34
CA ASN A 276 28.76 8.28 9.24
C ASN A 276 28.10 7.80 10.54
N PHE A 277 28.46 6.61 11.03
CA PHE A 277 28.02 6.15 12.35
C PHE A 277 28.69 6.92 13.50
N GLY A 278 29.74 7.69 13.20
CA GLY A 278 30.52 8.41 14.20
C GLY A 278 31.45 7.51 15.00
N ALA A 279 32.34 8.15 15.77
CA ALA A 279 33.35 7.45 16.57
C ALA A 279 32.84 6.96 17.94
N ALA A 280 31.65 7.38 18.36
CA ALA A 280 31.05 7.03 19.64
C ALA A 280 29.71 6.31 19.41
N PRO A 281 29.40 5.26 20.20
CA PRO A 281 28.11 4.58 20.10
C PRO A 281 26.93 5.50 20.36
N ASP A 282 25.87 5.29 19.58
CA ASP A 282 24.55 5.89 19.76
C ASP A 282 23.49 4.79 19.58
N THR A 283 22.30 5.12 19.09
CA THR A 283 21.12 4.24 19.19
C THR A 283 20.88 3.46 17.91
N ILE A 284 20.55 2.17 18.04
CA ILE A 284 20.11 1.31 16.92
C ILE A 284 18.69 0.86 17.23
N LYS A 285 17.75 1.12 16.33
CA LYS A 285 16.31 0.90 16.53
C LYS A 285 15.74 -0.09 15.53
N MET A 286 14.75 -0.84 15.99
CA MET A 286 13.89 -1.68 15.15
C MET A 286 12.49 -1.78 15.74
N SER A 287 11.59 -2.49 15.08
CA SER A 287 10.26 -2.77 15.63
C SER A 287 10.30 -4.00 16.55
N GLY A 288 9.55 -3.94 17.65
CA GLY A 288 9.39 -5.00 18.62
C GLY A 288 7.94 -5.17 19.07
N TRP A 289 7.63 -6.30 19.68
CA TRP A 289 6.31 -6.58 20.26
C TRP A 289 6.30 -6.32 21.77
N ASP A 290 5.36 -5.52 22.25
CA ASP A 290 5.10 -5.34 23.68
C ASP A 290 3.95 -6.25 24.13
N SER A 291 4.27 -7.28 24.92
CA SER A 291 3.27 -8.20 25.48
C SER A 291 2.33 -7.56 26.49
N GLY A 292 2.72 -6.46 27.13
CA GLY A 292 1.90 -5.78 28.13
C GLY A 292 0.81 -4.91 27.52
N THR A 293 1.07 -4.35 26.34
CA THR A 293 0.13 -3.49 25.61
C THR A 293 -0.45 -4.13 24.36
N GLU A 294 0.07 -5.29 23.95
CA GLU A 294 -0.30 -5.99 22.71
C GLU A 294 -0.14 -5.10 21.47
N THR A 295 0.95 -4.33 21.41
CA THR A 295 1.22 -3.42 20.29
C THR A 295 2.66 -3.52 19.79
N VAL A 296 2.88 -3.08 18.55
CA VAL A 296 4.22 -2.90 17.98
C VAL A 296 4.82 -1.59 18.47
N ILE A 297 6.00 -1.67 19.07
CA ILE A 297 6.74 -0.53 19.63
C ILE A 297 8.15 -0.45 19.02
N PRO A 298 8.77 0.74 18.96
CA PRO A 298 10.19 0.83 18.68
C PRO A 298 11.00 0.30 19.87
N ILE A 299 12.02 -0.51 19.59
CA ILE A 299 12.94 -1.07 20.58
C ILE A 299 14.39 -0.83 20.15
N ASP A 300 15.28 -0.78 21.14
CA ASP A 300 16.71 -0.56 20.93
C ASP A 300 17.49 -1.87 21.00
N PHE A 301 18.53 -2.01 20.17
CA PHE A 301 19.50 -3.10 20.32
C PHE A 301 20.26 -2.97 21.64
N ALA A 302 20.75 -4.09 22.17
CA ALA A 302 21.74 -4.02 23.23
C ALA A 302 23.04 -3.39 22.72
N ALA A 303 23.82 -2.80 23.64
CA ALA A 303 25.07 -2.14 23.29
C ALA A 303 25.99 -3.07 22.48
N PRO A 304 26.46 -2.65 21.29
CA PRO A 304 27.27 -3.49 20.42
C PRO A 304 28.67 -3.71 21.01
N ALA A 305 29.34 -4.77 20.55
CA ALA A 305 30.69 -5.11 20.98
C ALA A 305 31.72 -4.04 20.55
N THR A 306 31.60 -3.53 19.32
CA THR A 306 32.43 -2.40 18.85
C THR A 306 31.60 -1.44 17.99
N TRP A 307 32.03 -0.18 17.97
CA TRP A 307 31.44 0.88 17.16
C TRP A 307 32.53 1.69 16.50
N SER A 308 32.37 1.95 15.22
CA SER A 308 33.23 2.82 14.42
C SER A 308 32.37 3.55 13.40
N ASP A 309 32.97 4.52 12.72
CA ASP A 309 32.26 5.37 11.75
C ASP A 309 31.66 4.59 10.57
N THR A 310 32.16 3.39 10.27
CA THR A 310 31.74 2.59 9.10
C THR A 310 31.27 1.18 9.45
N LEU A 311 31.45 0.75 10.70
CA LEU A 311 31.15 -0.61 11.13
C LEU A 311 30.76 -0.65 12.60
N ILE A 312 29.63 -1.31 12.87
CA ILE A 312 29.17 -1.66 14.21
C ILE A 312 29.18 -3.19 14.28
N THR A 313 29.91 -3.78 15.22
CA THR A 313 30.00 -5.24 15.33
C THR A 313 29.34 -5.76 16.58
N GLY A 314 28.72 -6.93 16.51
CA GLY A 314 28.18 -7.61 17.67
C GLY A 314 26.94 -6.91 18.25
N ALA A 315 26.12 -6.26 17.41
CA ALA A 315 24.86 -5.67 17.84
C ALA A 315 23.85 -6.80 18.13
N GLN A 316 23.48 -6.97 19.39
CA GLN A 316 22.61 -8.09 19.78
C GLN A 316 21.15 -7.77 19.49
N ILE A 317 20.49 -8.64 18.72
CA ILE A 317 19.06 -8.54 18.40
C ILE A 317 18.26 -8.73 19.70
N PRO A 318 17.38 -7.77 20.07
CA PRO A 318 16.55 -7.90 21.27
C PRO A 318 15.64 -9.13 21.26
N ASN A 319 15.22 -9.57 22.45
CA ASN A 319 14.36 -10.74 22.59
C ASN A 319 12.92 -10.48 22.09
N GLU A 320 12.50 -9.22 22.06
CA GLU A 320 11.18 -8.75 21.63
C GLU A 320 11.15 -8.33 20.14
N ALA A 321 12.26 -8.49 19.42
CA ALA A 321 12.45 -8.00 18.06
C ALA A 321 11.53 -8.68 17.03
N LEU A 322 10.97 -7.87 16.15
CA LEU A 322 10.24 -8.29 14.95
C LEU A 322 11.09 -8.11 13.70
N ALA A 323 10.90 -8.97 12.70
CA ALA A 323 11.48 -8.81 11.38
C ALA A 323 10.99 -7.48 10.76
N SER A 324 11.88 -6.49 10.65
CA SER A 324 11.53 -5.10 10.34
C SER A 324 12.73 -4.30 9.85
N ASP A 325 12.47 -3.06 9.43
CA ASP A 325 13.49 -2.10 9.09
C ASP A 325 14.27 -1.66 10.35
N VAL A 326 15.60 -1.69 10.25
CA VAL A 326 16.56 -1.23 11.26
C VAL A 326 17.05 0.16 10.90
N PHE A 327 17.19 1.00 11.92
CA PHE A 327 17.67 2.37 11.83
C PHE A 327 18.85 2.57 12.78
N VAL A 328 19.87 3.29 12.32
CA VAL A 328 20.95 3.80 13.18
C VAL A 328 20.70 5.30 13.35
N GLU A 329 20.59 5.75 14.59
CA GLU A 329 20.46 7.17 14.93
C GLU A 329 21.76 7.69 15.51
N VAL A 330 22.30 8.76 14.93
CA VAL A 330 23.52 9.42 15.41
C VAL A 330 23.24 10.90 15.56
N GLY A 331 23.38 11.42 16.79
CA GLY A 331 23.18 12.85 17.06
C GLY A 331 21.77 13.35 16.75
N GLY A 332 20.76 12.47 16.81
CA GLY A 332 19.37 12.77 16.50
C GLY A 332 19.00 12.72 15.02
N VAL A 333 19.91 12.28 14.14
CA VAL A 333 19.64 12.04 12.72
C VAL A 333 19.57 10.54 12.47
N SER A 334 18.49 10.08 11.84
CA SER A 334 18.26 8.66 11.56
C SER A 334 18.77 8.28 10.16
N SER A 335 19.26 7.05 10.04
CA SER A 335 19.70 6.49 8.76
C SER A 335 18.53 6.17 7.84
N GLY A 336 18.84 5.88 6.58
CA GLY A 336 17.92 5.10 5.74
C GLY A 336 17.66 3.73 6.38
N PRO A 337 16.47 3.13 6.17
CA PRO A 337 16.13 1.82 6.71
C PRO A 337 16.89 0.70 6.00
N GLU A 338 17.28 -0.34 6.73
CA GLU A 338 17.70 -1.63 6.18
C GLU A 338 16.93 -2.77 6.85
N TYR A 339 16.37 -3.68 6.05
CA TYR A 339 15.54 -4.76 6.59
C TYR A 339 16.39 -5.88 7.19
N LEU A 340 16.04 -6.31 8.39
CA LEU A 340 16.58 -7.49 9.04
C LEU A 340 15.49 -8.53 9.25
N LYS A 341 15.71 -9.74 8.73
CA LYS A 341 14.83 -10.88 9.00
C LYS A 341 15.22 -11.51 10.34
N VAL A 342 14.30 -11.51 11.29
CA VAL A 342 14.52 -12.06 12.63
C VAL A 342 13.91 -13.45 12.73
N LEU A 343 14.69 -14.44 13.15
CA LEU A 343 14.30 -15.85 13.28
C LEU A 343 13.94 -16.24 14.73
N CYS A 344 13.18 -17.33 14.85
CA CYS A 344 12.77 -17.95 16.13
C CYS A 344 13.53 -19.26 16.40
N ASN A 345 14.01 -19.48 17.62
CA ASN A 345 14.78 -20.68 18.00
C ASN A 345 13.89 -21.92 18.28
N ASN A 346 12.71 -21.75 18.88
CA ASN A 346 11.81 -22.87 19.23
C ASN A 346 10.32 -22.45 19.24
N PRO A 347 9.38 -23.32 18.80
CA PRO A 347 7.93 -23.16 19.05
C PRO A 347 7.50 -22.96 20.52
N ALA A 348 8.37 -23.24 21.50
CA ALA A 348 8.09 -22.95 22.91
C ALA A 348 8.46 -21.50 23.32
N ASP A 349 9.23 -20.77 22.49
CA ASP A 349 9.49 -19.34 22.69
C ASP A 349 8.20 -18.51 22.41
N CYS A 350 7.14 -19.17 21.95
CA CYS A 350 5.82 -18.61 21.63
C CYS A 350 5.02 -18.10 22.83
N GLU A 351 5.43 -18.34 24.08
CA GLU A 351 4.86 -17.58 25.21
C GLU A 351 5.19 -16.07 25.13
N SER A 352 6.16 -15.70 24.29
CA SER A 352 6.43 -14.31 23.84
C SER A 352 6.08 -14.07 22.35
N GLY A 353 5.55 -15.09 21.68
CA GLY A 353 5.09 -15.12 20.30
C GLY A 353 6.08 -15.65 19.26
N CYS A 354 5.73 -16.71 18.52
CA CYS A 354 6.35 -17.10 17.24
C CYS A 354 5.30 -17.88 16.43
N CYS A 355 4.92 -17.42 15.24
CA CYS A 355 4.03 -18.15 14.34
C CYS A 355 4.80 -18.64 13.10
N ALA A 356 4.19 -19.58 12.35
CA ALA A 356 4.72 -20.05 11.07
C ALA A 356 5.09 -18.85 10.18
N VAL A 357 6.20 -18.96 9.42
CA VAL A 357 6.85 -17.87 8.65
C VAL A 357 7.76 -16.91 9.45
N ASN A 358 8.25 -17.29 10.64
CA ASN A 358 9.31 -16.59 11.40
C ASN A 358 8.94 -15.18 11.93
N ALA A 359 7.73 -14.97 12.46
CA ALA A 359 7.35 -13.71 13.11
C ALA A 359 6.73 -13.93 14.51
N CYS A 360 6.92 -12.99 15.45
CA CYS A 360 6.62 -13.16 16.88
C CYS A 360 5.40 -12.37 17.39
N VAL A 361 4.28 -13.04 17.70
CA VAL A 361 3.09 -12.43 18.37
C VAL A 361 2.40 -13.42 19.32
N ASP A 362 1.63 -12.90 20.30
CA ASP A 362 0.95 -13.67 21.37
C ASP A 362 0.27 -14.98 20.89
N ASN A 363 0.29 -16.02 21.72
CA ASN A 363 -0.25 -17.34 21.40
C ASN A 363 -1.74 -17.32 21.01
N THR A 364 -2.56 -16.43 21.57
CA THR A 364 -3.97 -16.26 21.16
C THR A 364 -4.13 -15.58 19.79
N ILE A 365 -3.15 -14.79 19.37
CA ILE A 365 -3.03 -14.21 18.03
C ILE A 365 -2.46 -15.25 17.04
N CYS A 366 -1.48 -16.06 17.46
CA CYS A 366 -1.04 -17.22 16.67
C CYS A 366 -2.18 -18.23 16.47
N LEU A 367 -3.13 -18.36 17.40
CA LEU A 367 -4.32 -19.21 17.22
C LEU A 367 -5.36 -18.60 16.25
N ALA A 368 -5.31 -17.29 16.00
CA ALA A 368 -6.03 -16.66 14.88
C ALA A 368 -5.34 -16.90 13.53
N PHE A 369 -4.03 -17.16 13.51
CA PHE A 369 -3.30 -17.75 12.37
C PHE A 369 -3.42 -19.29 12.30
N ALA A 370 -3.74 -19.95 13.41
CA ALA A 370 -4.17 -21.36 13.48
C ALA A 370 -5.65 -21.53 13.15
N GLY A 371 -6.20 -20.63 12.32
CA GLY A 371 -7.22 -20.99 11.35
C GLY A 371 -6.68 -21.89 10.22
N VAL A 372 -5.37 -22.21 10.23
CA VAL A 372 -4.88 -23.48 9.69
C VAL A 372 -4.84 -24.52 10.83
N THR A 373 -6.02 -24.91 11.31
CA THR A 373 -6.27 -26.35 11.42
C THR A 373 -6.27 -26.90 9.99
N ASP A 374 -5.81 -28.13 9.78
CA ASP A 374 -6.07 -28.89 8.54
C ASP A 374 -7.46 -28.52 8.01
N GLY A 375 -7.51 -27.76 6.92
CA GLY A 375 -8.71 -27.11 6.46
C GLY A 375 -8.45 -26.42 5.12
N PRO A 376 -9.45 -26.34 4.25
CA PRO A 376 -9.26 -25.88 2.88
C PRO A 376 -8.86 -24.41 2.81
N PHE A 377 -8.02 -24.04 1.85
CA PHE A 377 -7.59 -22.67 1.60
C PHE A 377 -7.57 -22.40 0.10
N ILE A 378 -8.14 -21.28 -0.34
CA ILE A 378 -8.11 -20.79 -1.71
C ILE A 378 -6.97 -19.77 -1.86
N ASP A 379 -6.00 -20.10 -2.69
CA ASP A 379 -4.93 -19.21 -3.12
C ASP A 379 -5.45 -18.19 -4.15
N SER A 380 -6.05 -18.68 -5.24
CA SER A 380 -6.54 -17.83 -6.34
C SER A 380 -7.63 -18.49 -7.17
N LEU A 381 -8.31 -17.69 -8.00
CA LEU A 381 -9.23 -18.16 -9.04
C LEU A 381 -8.57 -17.94 -10.41
N SER A 382 -8.72 -18.89 -11.35
CA SER A 382 -8.15 -18.78 -12.71
C SER A 382 -8.56 -17.50 -13.42
N GLN A 383 -9.81 -17.09 -13.19
CA GLN A 383 -10.35 -15.79 -13.56
C GLN A 383 -11.33 -15.40 -12.44
N ASN A 384 -11.18 -14.20 -11.91
CA ASN A 384 -12.09 -13.64 -10.92
C ASN A 384 -13.24 -12.87 -11.58
N ILE A 385 -13.52 -13.14 -12.86
CA ILE A 385 -14.53 -12.45 -13.67
C ILE A 385 -15.35 -13.43 -14.51
N GLY A 386 -16.64 -13.12 -14.74
CA GLY A 386 -17.47 -13.78 -15.76
C GLY A 386 -18.94 -14.02 -15.39
N GLU A 387 -19.79 -14.20 -16.40
CA GLU A 387 -21.22 -14.48 -16.22
C GLU A 387 -21.53 -15.92 -15.73
N GLU A 388 -22.82 -16.13 -15.42
CA GLU A 388 -23.42 -17.45 -15.14
C GLU A 388 -23.04 -18.53 -16.18
N GLY A 389 -22.71 -19.72 -15.69
CA GLY A 389 -22.33 -20.87 -16.52
C GLY A 389 -20.91 -20.80 -17.08
N ASN A 390 -20.08 -19.85 -16.64
CA ASN A 390 -18.64 -19.90 -16.91
C ASN A 390 -17.97 -20.93 -16.00
N ILE A 391 -16.94 -21.63 -16.50
CA ILE A 391 -16.12 -22.51 -15.68
C ILE A 391 -14.92 -21.71 -15.14
N ILE A 392 -14.68 -21.83 -13.85
CA ILE A 392 -13.50 -21.31 -13.18
C ILE A 392 -12.73 -22.45 -12.51
N THR A 393 -11.41 -22.28 -12.43
CA THR A 393 -10.55 -23.15 -11.61
C THR A 393 -10.25 -22.44 -10.30
N VAL A 394 -10.49 -23.13 -9.19
CA VAL A 394 -10.12 -22.71 -7.84
C VAL A 394 -8.76 -23.35 -7.52
N TYR A 395 -7.75 -22.52 -7.27
CA TYR A 395 -6.42 -22.95 -6.84
C TYR A 395 -6.27 -22.78 -5.33
N GLY A 396 -5.59 -23.72 -4.68
CA GLY A 396 -5.46 -23.68 -3.23
C GLY A 396 -4.76 -24.90 -2.65
N SER A 397 -5.10 -25.22 -1.40
CA SER A 397 -4.56 -26.36 -0.65
C SER A 397 -5.55 -26.82 0.42
N GLY A 398 -5.52 -28.09 0.82
CA GLY A 398 -6.37 -28.61 1.90
C GLY A 398 -7.82 -28.87 1.48
N PHE A 399 -8.12 -28.96 0.19
CA PHE A 399 -9.46 -29.32 -0.31
C PHE A 399 -9.79 -30.81 -0.12
N GLY A 400 -8.78 -31.64 0.13
CA GLY A 400 -8.90 -33.09 0.21
C GLY A 400 -9.13 -33.77 -1.15
N ASP A 401 -8.94 -35.10 -1.17
CA ASP A 401 -9.16 -35.92 -2.36
C ASP A 401 -10.61 -36.38 -2.54
N ILE A 402 -11.50 -36.03 -1.59
CA ILE A 402 -12.93 -36.33 -1.64
C ILE A 402 -13.68 -35.05 -1.98
N GLN A 403 -14.54 -35.13 -2.99
CA GLN A 403 -15.30 -33.98 -3.48
C GLN A 403 -16.22 -33.38 -2.39
N GLY A 404 -15.97 -32.12 -2.06
CA GLY A 404 -16.82 -31.29 -1.21
C GLY A 404 -17.79 -30.42 -2.03
N ARG A 405 -17.95 -29.16 -1.62
CA ARG A 405 -18.78 -28.14 -2.29
C ARG A 405 -18.00 -26.85 -2.51
N VAL A 406 -18.37 -26.12 -3.56
CA VAL A 406 -17.93 -24.74 -3.77
C VAL A 406 -19.16 -23.85 -3.70
N TRP A 407 -19.10 -22.83 -2.85
CA TRP A 407 -20.21 -21.93 -2.58
C TRP A 407 -19.95 -20.55 -3.19
N PHE A 408 -21.03 -19.95 -3.69
CA PHE A 408 -21.05 -18.59 -4.21
C PHE A 408 -22.11 -17.79 -3.45
N GLU A 409 -21.70 -16.73 -2.76
CA GLU A 409 -22.59 -15.79 -2.08
C GLU A 409 -22.70 -14.49 -2.91
N PRO A 410 -23.89 -14.16 -3.46
CA PRO A 410 -24.10 -12.90 -4.17
C PRO A 410 -23.91 -11.68 -3.26
N ALA A 411 -23.45 -10.55 -3.81
CA ALA A 411 -23.35 -9.29 -3.07
C ALA A 411 -24.71 -8.71 -2.65
N ALA A 412 -25.77 -9.01 -3.39
CA ALA A 412 -27.14 -8.71 -2.99
C ALA A 412 -27.64 -9.75 -1.98
N ALA A 413 -28.25 -9.31 -0.87
CA ALA A 413 -28.69 -10.18 0.23
C ALA A 413 -29.52 -11.39 -0.24
N GLY A 414 -28.85 -12.55 -0.35
CA GLY A 414 -29.39 -13.83 -0.80
C GLY A 414 -28.60 -14.99 -0.22
N PRO A 415 -29.16 -16.21 -0.16
CA PRO A 415 -28.46 -17.37 0.38
C PRO A 415 -27.30 -17.80 -0.53
N PRO A 416 -26.26 -18.46 0.01
CA PRO A 416 -25.20 -19.08 -0.78
C PRO A 416 -25.76 -20.11 -1.77
N ILE A 417 -25.19 -20.12 -2.97
CA ILE A 417 -25.58 -21.00 -4.08
C ILE A 417 -24.40 -21.92 -4.37
N ALA A 418 -24.62 -23.23 -4.41
CA ALA A 418 -23.57 -24.19 -4.73
C ALA A 418 -23.24 -24.13 -6.23
N GLY A 419 -21.95 -24.04 -6.56
CA GLY A 419 -21.46 -24.19 -7.93
C GLY A 419 -21.64 -25.60 -8.46
N ASN A 420 -21.70 -25.74 -9.78
CA ASN A 420 -21.83 -27.05 -10.42
C ASN A 420 -20.45 -27.69 -10.63
N LEU A 421 -20.23 -28.84 -9.99
CA LEU A 421 -18.98 -29.61 -10.06
C LEU A 421 -19.05 -30.76 -11.08
N ASP A 422 -20.21 -31.00 -11.72
CA ASP A 422 -20.37 -32.00 -12.77
C ASP A 422 -20.05 -31.41 -14.15
N ILE A 423 -18.77 -31.12 -14.37
CA ILE A 423 -18.25 -30.55 -15.62
C ILE A 423 -18.39 -31.54 -16.79
N HIS A 424 -18.23 -32.83 -16.55
CA HIS A 424 -18.47 -33.88 -17.55
C HIS A 424 -19.94 -33.85 -18.04
N GLY A 425 -20.89 -33.47 -17.17
CA GLY A 425 -22.28 -33.25 -17.56
C GLY A 425 -22.49 -32.07 -18.53
N LEU A 426 -21.56 -31.10 -18.57
CA LEU A 426 -21.59 -29.95 -19.46
C LEU A 426 -20.91 -30.24 -20.81
N ASN A 427 -19.82 -31.00 -20.78
CA ASN A 427 -19.14 -31.51 -21.97
C ASN A 427 -18.54 -32.88 -21.66
N ASN A 428 -18.98 -33.92 -22.37
CA ASN A 428 -18.58 -35.32 -22.15
C ASN A 428 -17.07 -35.58 -22.35
N GLU A 429 -16.36 -34.67 -23.03
CA GLU A 429 -14.91 -34.78 -23.19
C GLU A 429 -14.15 -34.20 -21.98
N CYS A 430 -14.81 -33.44 -21.11
CA CYS A 430 -14.23 -32.93 -19.87
C CYS A 430 -14.27 -34.00 -18.77
N SER A 431 -13.28 -34.00 -17.88
CA SER A 431 -13.34 -34.72 -16.61
C SER A 431 -13.73 -33.78 -15.47
N ASN A 432 -14.48 -34.27 -14.49
CA ASN A 432 -14.64 -33.58 -13.21
C ASN A 432 -13.27 -33.52 -12.54
N LEU A 433 -12.88 -32.34 -12.04
CA LEU A 433 -11.58 -32.12 -11.42
C LEU A 433 -11.78 -31.62 -9.99
N TRP A 434 -11.48 -32.49 -9.04
CA TRP A 434 -11.36 -32.17 -7.61
C TRP A 434 -10.10 -32.86 -7.09
N THR A 435 -9.19 -32.07 -6.55
CA THR A 435 -7.94 -32.51 -5.93
C THR A 435 -7.68 -31.63 -4.71
N ASP A 436 -6.75 -32.03 -3.86
CA ASP A 436 -6.37 -31.25 -2.69
C ASP A 436 -5.95 -29.80 -3.01
N THR A 437 -5.48 -29.52 -4.24
CA THR A 437 -4.96 -28.21 -4.63
C THR A 437 -5.72 -27.50 -5.75
N THR A 438 -6.68 -28.18 -6.38
CA THR A 438 -7.33 -27.66 -7.60
C THR A 438 -8.74 -28.21 -7.76
N ILE A 439 -9.70 -27.31 -8.00
CA ILE A 439 -11.11 -27.65 -8.23
C ILE A 439 -11.60 -26.93 -9.49
N LEU A 440 -12.28 -27.65 -10.38
CA LEU A 440 -12.97 -27.06 -11.52
C LEU A 440 -14.46 -26.96 -11.21
N VAL A 441 -15.02 -25.75 -11.32
CA VAL A 441 -16.42 -25.49 -10.97
C VAL A 441 -17.07 -24.54 -11.98
N GLU A 442 -18.31 -24.82 -12.35
CA GLU A 442 -19.14 -23.91 -13.12
C GLU A 442 -19.90 -22.94 -12.18
N VAL A 443 -19.83 -21.65 -12.52
CA VAL A 443 -20.48 -20.55 -11.79
C VAL A 443 -21.99 -20.73 -11.86
N PRO A 444 -22.67 -20.81 -10.69
CA PRO A 444 -24.08 -21.15 -10.63
C PRO A 444 -24.99 -19.99 -11.08
N THR A 445 -26.25 -20.34 -11.31
CA THR A 445 -27.24 -19.35 -11.72
C THR A 445 -27.59 -18.36 -10.62
N GLY A 446 -27.76 -17.08 -10.97
CA GLY A 446 -28.21 -16.06 -10.02
C GLY A 446 -27.12 -15.23 -9.32
N ILE A 447 -25.85 -15.42 -9.69
CA ILE A 447 -24.78 -14.48 -9.34
C ILE A 447 -24.95 -13.22 -10.20
N LYS A 448 -25.39 -12.12 -9.58
CA LYS A 448 -25.71 -10.85 -10.24
C LYS A 448 -25.22 -9.64 -9.43
N ASN A 449 -24.75 -8.59 -10.10
CA ASN A 449 -24.34 -7.28 -9.56
C ASN A 449 -22.99 -7.24 -8.80
N GLY A 450 -21.99 -7.94 -9.32
CA GLY A 450 -20.59 -7.82 -8.95
C GLY A 450 -20.23 -8.30 -7.55
N ASN A 451 -18.96 -8.64 -7.36
CA ASN A 451 -18.32 -8.89 -6.06
C ASN A 451 -18.97 -10.00 -5.19
N ALA A 452 -19.33 -11.13 -5.80
CA ALA A 452 -19.74 -12.33 -5.08
C ALA A 452 -18.55 -12.95 -4.32
N LYS A 453 -18.81 -13.59 -3.19
CA LYS A 453 -17.80 -14.34 -2.43
C LYS A 453 -17.83 -15.81 -2.83
N VAL A 454 -16.66 -16.39 -3.00
CA VAL A 454 -16.48 -17.80 -3.36
C VAL A 454 -15.64 -18.49 -2.30
N TRP A 455 -16.12 -19.60 -1.73
CA TRP A 455 -15.36 -20.44 -0.80
C TRP A 455 -15.59 -21.93 -1.06
N VAL A 456 -14.68 -22.76 -0.55
CA VAL A 456 -14.76 -24.21 -0.61
C VAL A 456 -15.18 -24.74 0.76
N GLU A 457 -16.06 -25.74 0.76
CA GLU A 457 -16.39 -26.57 1.92
C GLU A 457 -15.96 -28.01 1.61
N THR A 458 -15.09 -28.61 2.42
CA THR A 458 -14.64 -30.02 2.23
C THR A 458 -15.73 -31.02 2.58
N ASP A 459 -15.50 -32.31 2.31
CA ASP A 459 -16.38 -33.40 2.75
C ASP A 459 -16.45 -33.54 4.28
N ALA A 460 -15.44 -33.04 4.99
CA ALA A 460 -15.39 -32.92 6.44
C ALA A 460 -16.18 -31.71 7.00
N SER A 461 -16.84 -30.93 6.13
CA SER A 461 -17.53 -29.67 6.47
C SER A 461 -16.62 -28.58 7.05
N GLU A 462 -15.37 -28.54 6.60
CA GLU A 462 -14.44 -27.44 6.88
C GLU A 462 -14.52 -26.41 5.75
N GLU A 463 -14.53 -25.12 6.08
CA GLU A 463 -14.68 -24.03 5.11
C GLU A 463 -13.38 -23.27 4.90
N SER A 464 -13.15 -22.83 3.66
CA SER A 464 -11.97 -22.05 3.29
C SER A 464 -12.15 -20.55 3.53
N ASN A 465 -11.06 -19.80 3.36
CA ASN A 465 -11.17 -18.37 3.07
C ASN A 465 -12.01 -18.14 1.79
N SER A 466 -12.56 -16.93 1.67
CA SER A 466 -13.34 -16.53 0.49
C SER A 466 -12.53 -15.69 -0.47
N GLN A 467 -12.68 -15.92 -1.77
CA GLN A 467 -12.21 -15.01 -2.83
C GLN A 467 -13.36 -14.22 -3.44
N PHE A 468 -13.06 -13.04 -3.98
CA PHE A 468 -14.05 -12.23 -4.68
C PHE A 468 -14.13 -12.63 -6.15
N TYR A 469 -15.35 -12.68 -6.67
CA TYR A 469 -15.68 -12.99 -8.05
C TYR A 469 -16.64 -11.93 -8.60
N ASP A 470 -16.31 -11.38 -9.75
CA ASP A 470 -17.06 -10.30 -10.38
C ASP A 470 -17.81 -10.76 -11.63
N ASP A 471 -19.10 -10.46 -11.73
CA ASP A 471 -19.97 -10.95 -12.81
C ASP A 471 -20.02 -10.00 -14.03
N GLN A 472 -19.24 -8.91 -14.02
CA GLN A 472 -19.37 -7.78 -14.96
C GLN A 472 -18.88 -8.07 -16.39
N VAL A 473 -18.40 -9.28 -16.68
CA VAL A 473 -17.87 -9.66 -18.00
C VAL A 473 -18.78 -10.72 -18.62
N GLY A 474 -19.15 -10.53 -19.90
CA GLY A 474 -20.02 -11.47 -20.64
C GLY A 474 -19.41 -12.88 -20.78
N SER A 475 -20.12 -13.79 -21.45
CA SER A 475 -19.69 -15.19 -21.68
C SER A 475 -18.20 -15.32 -21.98
N LEU A 476 -17.48 -16.07 -21.15
CA LEU A 476 -16.07 -16.38 -21.38
C LEU A 476 -15.93 -17.86 -21.76
N PRO A 477 -15.07 -18.19 -22.73
CA PRO A 477 -14.74 -19.58 -23.04
C PRO A 477 -13.99 -20.21 -21.86
N GLY A 478 -14.42 -21.40 -21.44
CA GLY A 478 -13.82 -22.14 -20.34
C GLY A 478 -13.12 -23.39 -20.85
N VAL A 479 -11.81 -23.50 -20.66
CA VAL A 479 -11.05 -24.72 -20.98
C VAL A 479 -11.13 -25.66 -19.79
N CYS A 480 -11.52 -26.92 -20.01
CA CYS A 480 -11.63 -27.93 -18.97
C CYS A 480 -10.56 -29.04 -19.09
N LEU A 481 -10.05 -29.28 -20.30
CA LEU A 481 -9.11 -30.36 -20.57
C LEU A 481 -8.24 -30.01 -21.80
N VAL A 482 -6.96 -30.35 -21.72
CA VAL A 482 -5.99 -30.20 -22.82
C VAL A 482 -5.32 -31.54 -23.08
N VAL A 483 -5.36 -32.04 -24.31
CA VAL A 483 -4.81 -33.34 -24.68
C VAL A 483 -3.84 -33.21 -25.87
N PRO A 484 -2.57 -33.65 -25.76
CA PRO A 484 -1.92 -34.15 -24.56
C PRO A 484 -1.53 -33.03 -23.57
N GLU A 485 -1.46 -33.35 -22.27
CA GLU A 485 -1.04 -32.39 -21.22
C GLU A 485 0.47 -32.07 -21.26
N HIS A 486 1.24 -32.83 -22.03
CA HIS A 486 2.67 -32.63 -22.23
C HIS A 486 3.09 -33.08 -23.63
N GLY A 487 4.08 -32.41 -24.21
CA GLY A 487 4.56 -32.71 -25.55
C GLY A 487 5.85 -31.94 -25.89
N GLY A 488 6.53 -32.36 -26.95
CA GLY A 488 7.64 -31.60 -27.51
C GLY A 488 7.15 -30.38 -28.29
N PHE A 489 8.05 -29.45 -28.60
CA PHE A 489 7.72 -28.30 -29.46
C PHE A 489 7.11 -28.74 -30.78
N GLY A 490 5.99 -28.11 -31.17
CA GLY A 490 5.25 -28.44 -32.39
C GLY A 490 4.32 -29.65 -32.27
N THR A 491 4.07 -30.16 -31.07
CA THR A 491 3.01 -31.16 -30.82
C THR A 491 1.66 -30.48 -30.92
N ASP A 492 0.75 -31.03 -31.72
CA ASP A 492 -0.63 -30.57 -31.77
C ASP A 492 -1.34 -30.88 -30.44
N VAL A 493 -2.09 -29.91 -29.93
CA VAL A 493 -2.92 -30.05 -28.73
C VAL A 493 -4.39 -29.85 -29.06
N VAL A 494 -5.25 -30.63 -28.44
CA VAL A 494 -6.71 -30.52 -28.53
C VAL A 494 -7.20 -29.92 -27.22
N LEU A 495 -7.96 -28.83 -27.32
CA LEU A 495 -8.62 -28.18 -26.19
C LEU A 495 -10.07 -28.64 -26.14
N HIS A 496 -10.49 -29.12 -24.99
CA HIS A 496 -11.89 -29.35 -24.68
C HIS A 496 -12.34 -28.33 -23.64
N GLY A 497 -13.59 -27.91 -23.74
CA GLY A 497 -14.13 -26.85 -22.91
C GLY A 497 -15.57 -26.53 -23.25
N ILE A 498 -16.06 -25.44 -22.70
CA ILE A 498 -17.41 -24.93 -22.98
C ILE A 498 -17.32 -23.51 -23.55
N LYS A 499 -18.39 -23.10 -24.24
CA LYS A 499 -18.56 -21.75 -24.78
C LYS A 499 -17.45 -21.33 -25.77
N PHE A 500 -16.84 -22.28 -26.48
CA PHE A 500 -15.93 -21.98 -27.58
C PHE A 500 -16.69 -21.45 -28.81
N SER A 501 -16.13 -20.43 -29.44
CA SER A 501 -16.58 -19.82 -30.68
C SER A 501 -15.51 -19.93 -31.76
N ALA A 502 -15.92 -19.87 -33.03
CA ALA A 502 -15.01 -19.83 -34.17
C ALA A 502 -14.11 -18.58 -34.19
N ASP A 503 -14.50 -17.53 -33.45
CA ASP A 503 -13.75 -16.28 -33.32
C ASP A 503 -12.78 -16.27 -32.13
N ASP A 504 -12.79 -17.29 -31.28
CA ASP A 504 -11.92 -17.36 -30.11
C ASP A 504 -10.45 -17.56 -30.52
N LYS A 505 -9.54 -17.11 -29.66
CA LYS A 505 -8.08 -17.25 -29.87
C LYS A 505 -7.47 -18.05 -28.74
N VAL A 506 -6.58 -18.96 -29.09
CA VAL A 506 -5.77 -19.72 -28.14
C VAL A 506 -4.41 -19.03 -27.98
N SER A 507 -3.97 -18.83 -26.75
CA SER A 507 -2.62 -18.39 -26.41
C SER A 507 -1.99 -19.40 -25.44
N PHE A 508 -0.68 -19.60 -25.57
CA PHE A 508 0.11 -20.45 -24.67
C PHE A 508 1.26 -19.62 -24.11
N GLY A 509 1.29 -19.42 -22.78
CA GLY A 509 2.32 -18.60 -22.12
C GLY A 509 2.34 -17.12 -22.54
N GLY A 510 1.19 -16.55 -22.91
CA GLY A 510 1.06 -15.13 -23.28
C GLY A 510 1.52 -14.77 -24.70
N ILE A 511 2.00 -15.74 -25.49
CA ILE A 511 2.34 -15.55 -26.90
C ILE A 511 1.07 -15.74 -27.74
N LEU A 512 0.62 -14.66 -28.39
CA LEU A 512 -0.44 -14.70 -29.39
C LEU A 512 0.14 -15.14 -30.74
N ASP A 513 -0.62 -15.94 -31.48
CA ASP A 513 -0.45 -16.23 -32.91
C ASP A 513 0.45 -17.43 -33.29
N HIS A 514 0.09 -18.63 -32.81
CA HIS A 514 0.15 -19.79 -33.69
C HIS A 514 -1.21 -19.87 -34.39
N GLY A 515 -1.24 -19.85 -35.72
CA GLY A 515 -2.46 -19.87 -36.55
C GLY A 515 -3.29 -21.16 -36.45
N THR A 516 -3.52 -21.68 -35.25
CA THR A 516 -4.45 -22.75 -34.95
C THR A 516 -5.87 -22.21 -35.05
N ALA A 517 -6.53 -22.50 -36.16
CA ALA A 517 -7.97 -22.39 -36.25
C ALA A 517 -8.60 -23.29 -35.19
N ILE A 518 -9.42 -22.72 -34.30
CA ILE A 518 -10.26 -23.50 -33.40
C ILE A 518 -11.30 -24.19 -34.29
N THR A 519 -11.23 -25.52 -34.39
CA THR A 519 -12.30 -26.30 -35.02
C THR A 519 -13.29 -26.64 -33.91
N VAL A 520 -14.38 -25.88 -33.84
CA VAL A 520 -15.48 -26.07 -32.87
C VAL A 520 -16.29 -27.32 -33.21
#